data_AF-W2W3J6-F1
#
_entry.id   AF-W2W3J6-F1
#
_cell.length_a   1.000
_cell.length_b   1.000
_cell.length_c   1.000
_cell.angle_alpha   90.00
_cell.angle_beta   90.00
_cell.angle_gamma   90.00
#
_symmetry.space_group_name_H-M   'P 1'
#
loop_
_entity.id
_entity.type
_entity.pdbx_description
1 polymer ?
#
loop_
_entity_poly.entity_id
_entity_poly.type
_entity_poly.pdbx_seq_one_letter_code
_entity_poly.pdbx_strand_id
1 'polypeptide(L)'
;MTFYLLSEGLTCVGIFSGAYESLKVLSRLEKGVDTDTLAAVLEFWIVLAAAAIFQQYIEFFISWFPFYYLFKCVVLGLLLTPNKQFTHLFFEGFIRPAVVSIKQKLDTNVLPIIETLVIKHGHWFNKRLLARSIQLSSEEELLELERDLQEKLTQVHDEICARQH
;
A
#
# COMPACT_ATOMS: atom_id res chain seq x y z
N MET A 1 22.23 -29.66 3.03
CA MET A 1 22.26 -28.84 4.27
C MET A 1 22.98 -27.51 4.06
N THR A 2 24.25 -27.52 3.63
CA THR A 2 25.09 -26.30 3.55
C THR A 2 24.53 -25.22 2.62
N PHE A 3 24.05 -25.60 1.42
CA PHE A 3 23.50 -24.64 0.46
C PHE A 3 22.13 -24.05 0.86
N TYR A 4 21.34 -24.79 1.64
CA TYR A 4 20.08 -24.30 2.20
C TYR A 4 20.35 -23.22 3.25
N LEU A 5 21.23 -23.51 4.20
CA LEU A 5 21.64 -22.54 5.23
C LEU A 5 22.31 -21.30 4.62
N LEU A 6 23.10 -21.49 3.55
CA LEU A 6 23.71 -20.39 2.82
C LEU A 6 22.64 -19.48 2.19
N SER A 7 21.63 -20.07 1.54
CA SER A 7 20.53 -19.31 0.96
C SER A 7 19.74 -18.52 2.00
N GLU A 8 19.39 -19.14 3.13
CA GLU A 8 18.66 -18.46 4.21
C GLU A 8 19.48 -17.32 4.82
N GLY A 9 20.77 -17.55 5.06
CA GLY A 9 21.68 -16.52 5.52
C GLY A 9 21.76 -15.33 4.55
N LEU A 10 21.75 -15.61 3.24
CA LEU A 10 21.81 -14.57 2.22
C LEU A 10 20.51 -13.73 2.18
N THR A 11 19.35 -14.35 2.40
CA THR A 11 18.06 -13.64 2.55
C THR A 11 18.07 -12.73 3.77
N CYS A 12 18.57 -13.22 4.91
CA CYS A 12 18.72 -12.41 6.12
C CYS A 12 19.61 -11.20 5.85
N VAL A 13 20.77 -11.39 5.21
CA VAL A 13 21.67 -10.29 4.83
C VAL A 13 20.96 -9.28 3.92
N GLY A 14 20.13 -9.72 2.98
CA GLY A 14 19.34 -8.82 2.13
C GLY A 14 18.33 -7.99 2.90
N ILE A 15 17.62 -8.60 3.84
CA ILE A 15 16.67 -7.90 4.70
C ILE A 15 17.38 -6.86 5.58
N PHE A 16 18.49 -7.26 6.21
CA PHE A 16 19.29 -6.34 7.04
C PHE A 16 19.91 -5.20 6.22
N SER A 17 20.42 -5.49 5.02
CA SER A 17 20.96 -4.48 4.11
C SER A 17 19.89 -3.48 3.69
N GLY A 18 18.72 -3.97 3.26
CA GLY A 18 17.60 -3.11 2.89
C GLY A 18 17.12 -2.27 4.08
N ALA A 19 17.05 -2.86 5.28
CA ALA A 19 16.64 -2.15 6.49
C ALA A 19 17.64 -1.06 6.88
N TYR A 20 18.94 -1.33 6.76
CA TYR A 20 19.99 -0.35 6.97
C TYR A 20 19.89 0.83 5.98
N GLU A 21 19.66 0.55 4.69
CA GLU A 21 19.49 1.61 3.69
C GLU A 21 18.23 2.45 3.93
N SER A 22 17.10 1.82 4.28
CA SER A 22 15.88 2.54 4.67
C SER A 22 16.10 3.46 5.87
N LEU A 23 16.78 2.98 6.92
CA LEU A 23 17.10 3.81 8.09
C LEU A 23 18.03 4.97 7.71
N LYS A 24 19.04 4.70 6.88
CA LYS A 24 19.96 5.73 6.39
C LYS A 24 19.25 6.81 5.57
N VAL A 25 18.26 6.43 4.77
CA VAL A 25 17.42 7.39 4.02
C VAL A 25 16.52 8.18 4.96
N LEU A 26 15.88 7.53 5.92
CA LEU A 26 15.00 8.19 6.89
C LEU A 26 15.75 9.21 7.74
N SER A 27 16.96 8.89 8.21
CA SER A 27 17.82 9.83 8.95
C SER A 27 18.30 11.02 8.12
N ARG A 28 18.25 10.92 6.79
CA ARG A 28 18.62 12.00 5.88
C ARG A 28 17.41 12.76 5.35
N LEU A 29 16.20 12.24 5.51
CA LEU A 29 14.95 12.89 5.10
C LEU A 29 14.79 14.27 5.75
N GLU A 30 15.18 14.39 7.03
CA GLU A 30 15.18 15.65 7.79
C GLU A 30 16.15 16.70 7.20
N LYS A 31 17.16 16.26 6.45
CA LYS A 31 18.19 17.12 5.83
C LYS A 31 17.89 17.45 4.36
N GLY A 32 16.72 17.05 3.84
CA GLY A 32 16.34 17.25 2.44
C GLY A 32 16.98 16.23 1.50
N VAL A 33 16.47 14.99 1.51
CA VAL A 33 16.88 13.94 0.56
C VAL A 33 16.07 14.00 -0.72
N ASP A 34 16.76 13.79 -1.84
CA ASP A 34 16.15 13.65 -3.16
C ASP A 34 15.20 12.46 -3.23
N THR A 35 14.02 12.69 -3.79
CA THR A 35 12.97 11.68 -3.98
C THR A 35 13.45 10.46 -4.78
N ASP A 36 14.42 10.64 -5.68
CA ASP A 36 15.04 9.57 -6.47
C ASP A 36 15.77 8.53 -5.61
N THR A 37 16.40 8.96 -4.52
CA THR A 37 17.10 8.05 -3.60
C THR A 37 16.10 7.20 -2.81
N LEU A 38 14.96 7.77 -2.44
CA LEU A 38 13.87 7.05 -1.78
C LEU A 38 13.24 6.03 -2.74
N ALA A 39 13.02 6.43 -3.99
CA ALA A 39 12.50 5.55 -5.03
C ALA A 39 13.42 4.33 -5.25
N ALA A 40 14.74 4.53 -5.34
CA ALA A 40 15.69 3.42 -5.52
C ALA A 40 15.66 2.39 -4.38
N VAL A 41 15.52 2.83 -3.13
CA VAL A 41 15.38 1.90 -1.98
C VAL A 41 14.06 1.14 -2.07
N LEU A 42 12.98 1.81 -2.46
CA LEU A 42 11.67 1.17 -2.62
C LEU A 42 11.66 0.15 -3.77
N GLU A 43 12.29 0.47 -4.90
CA GLU A 43 12.49 -0.46 -6.02
C GLU A 43 13.25 -1.71 -5.57
N PHE A 44 14.33 -1.54 -4.79
CA PHE A 44 15.05 -2.66 -4.20
C PHE A 44 14.15 -3.54 -3.33
N TRP A 45 13.34 -2.96 -2.45
CA TRP A 45 12.41 -3.72 -1.62
C TRP A 45 11.36 -4.48 -2.42
N ILE A 46 10.81 -3.86 -3.47
CA ILE A 46 9.79 -4.51 -4.30
C ILE A 46 10.40 -5.68 -5.07
N VAL A 47 11.59 -5.51 -5.64
CA VAL A 47 12.30 -6.59 -6.35
C VAL A 47 12.71 -7.70 -5.39
N LEU A 48 13.20 -7.37 -4.19
CA LEU A 48 13.54 -8.33 -3.14
C LEU A 48 12.32 -9.16 -2.72
N ALA A 49 11.17 -8.52 -2.50
CA ALA A 49 9.92 -9.20 -2.16
C ALA A 49 9.42 -10.12 -3.29
N ALA A 50 9.46 -9.65 -4.54
CA ALA A 50 9.09 -10.45 -5.70
C ALA A 50 10.01 -11.68 -5.86
N ALA A 51 11.32 -11.49 -5.67
CA ALA A 51 12.30 -12.58 -5.69
C ALA A 51 12.06 -13.59 -4.57
N ALA A 52 11.75 -13.14 -3.35
CA ALA A 52 11.44 -14.02 -2.23
C ALA A 52 10.18 -14.88 -2.50
N ILE A 53 9.12 -14.27 -3.02
CA ILE A 53 7.88 -14.98 -3.40
C ILE A 53 8.19 -16.01 -4.50
N PHE A 54 8.90 -15.59 -5.55
CA PHE A 54 9.27 -16.48 -6.65
C PHE A 54 10.13 -17.65 -6.18
N GLN A 55 11.09 -17.41 -5.29
CA GLN A 55 11.92 -18.46 -4.69
C GLN A 55 11.08 -19.45 -3.89
N GLN A 56 10.09 -18.97 -3.12
CA GLN A 56 9.17 -19.84 -2.39
C GLN A 56 8.40 -20.77 -3.33
N TYR A 57 7.91 -20.24 -4.46
CA TYR A 57 7.21 -21.04 -5.47
C TYR A 57 8.14 -22.04 -6.13
N ILE A 58 9.34 -21.65 -6.58
CA ILE A 58 10.25 -22.59 -7.25
C ILE A 58 10.72 -23.68 -6.27
N GLU A 59 10.95 -23.35 -5.01
CA GLU A 59 11.36 -24.33 -4.00
C GLU A 59 10.31 -25.44 -3.82
N PHE A 60 9.03 -25.10 -3.91
CA PHE A 60 7.95 -26.08 -3.92
C PHE A 60 8.03 -27.04 -5.12
N PHE A 61 8.40 -26.57 -6.31
CA PHE A 61 8.38 -27.36 -7.54
C PHE A 61 9.70 -28.09 -7.85
N ILE A 62 10.85 -27.49 -7.52
CA ILE A 62 12.18 -27.87 -8.05
C ILE A 62 13.16 -28.28 -6.93
N SER A 63 12.74 -28.34 -5.66
CA SER A 63 13.58 -28.76 -4.53
C SER A 63 14.24 -30.14 -4.67
N TRP A 64 13.72 -31.02 -5.53
CA TRP A 64 14.31 -32.33 -5.81
C TRP A 64 15.52 -32.27 -6.76
N PHE A 65 15.76 -31.15 -7.44
CA PHE A 65 16.84 -31.01 -8.43
C PHE A 65 18.15 -30.51 -7.79
N PRO A 66 19.29 -31.20 -7.99
CA PRO A 66 20.52 -30.96 -7.23
C PRO A 66 21.23 -29.62 -7.50
N PHE A 67 20.95 -28.93 -8.61
CA PHE A 67 21.55 -27.63 -8.95
C PHE A 67 20.70 -26.41 -8.58
N TYR A 68 19.51 -26.61 -8.01
CA TYR A 68 18.57 -25.52 -7.70
C TYR A 68 19.17 -24.47 -6.77
N TYR A 69 19.79 -24.90 -5.67
CA TYR A 69 20.32 -24.00 -4.65
C TYR A 69 21.49 -23.13 -5.16
N LEU A 70 22.27 -23.61 -6.12
CA LEU A 70 23.33 -22.80 -6.74
C LEU A 70 22.74 -21.66 -7.57
N PHE A 71 21.71 -21.96 -8.37
CA PHE A 71 20.98 -20.93 -9.11
C PHE A 71 20.30 -19.93 -8.15
N LYS A 72 19.68 -20.42 -7.07
CA LYS A 72 19.09 -19.59 -6.00
C LYS A 72 20.12 -18.60 -5.42
N CYS A 73 21.31 -19.09 -5.06
CA CYS A 73 22.39 -18.26 -4.54
C CYS A 73 22.94 -17.25 -5.57
N VAL A 74 23.05 -17.62 -6.85
CA VAL A 74 23.51 -16.71 -7.92
C VAL A 74 22.49 -15.59 -8.14
N VAL A 75 21.20 -15.92 -8.24
CA VAL A 75 20.13 -14.92 -8.41
C VAL A 75 20.10 -13.96 -7.22
N LEU A 76 20.15 -14.50 -5.99
CA LEU A 76 20.11 -13.66 -4.79
C LEU A 76 21.39 -12.84 -4.62
N GLY A 77 22.56 -13.40 -4.96
CA GLY A 77 23.84 -12.69 -4.99
C GLY A 77 23.87 -11.55 -6.02
N LEU A 78 23.28 -11.75 -7.20
CA LEU A 78 23.11 -10.68 -8.19
C LEU A 78 22.18 -9.57 -7.71
N LEU A 79 21.15 -9.93 -6.94
CA LEU A 79 20.21 -8.97 -6.34
C LEU A 79 20.83 -8.16 -5.19
N LEU A 80 21.68 -8.81 -4.40
CA LEU A 80 22.44 -8.20 -3.29
C LEU A 80 23.63 -7.39 -3.78
N THR A 81 24.13 -7.69 -4.98
CA THR A 81 25.13 -6.86 -5.62
C THR A 81 24.50 -5.49 -5.82
N PRO A 82 25.12 -4.40 -5.32
CA PRO A 82 24.57 -3.03 -5.40
C PRO A 82 24.65 -2.47 -6.82
N ASN A 83 24.36 -3.29 -7.83
CA ASN A 83 24.27 -2.88 -9.20
C ASN A 83 22.83 -2.43 -9.47
N LYS A 84 22.60 -1.13 -9.30
CA LYS A 84 21.30 -0.47 -9.52
C LYS A 84 20.67 -0.79 -10.88
N GLN A 85 21.46 -1.19 -11.87
CA GLN A 85 20.98 -1.50 -13.21
C GLN A 85 20.07 -2.74 -13.25
N PHE A 86 20.40 -3.82 -12.53
CA PHE A 86 19.60 -5.05 -12.59
C PHE A 86 18.22 -4.87 -11.94
N THR A 87 18.20 -4.25 -10.76
CA THR A 87 16.98 -3.94 -10.01
C THR A 87 16.07 -3.01 -10.80
N HIS A 88 16.62 -1.94 -11.38
CA HIS A 88 15.86 -0.97 -12.18
C HIS A 88 15.28 -1.59 -13.46
N LEU A 89 16.06 -2.42 -14.16
CA LEU A 89 15.57 -3.13 -15.36
C LEU A 89 14.43 -4.10 -15.03
N PHE A 90 14.53 -4.83 -13.91
CA PHE A 90 13.48 -5.75 -13.48
C PHE A 90 12.23 -5.00 -13.01
N PHE A 91 12.42 -3.85 -12.35
CA PHE A 91 11.34 -2.97 -11.92
C PHE A 91 10.53 -2.40 -13.10
N GLU A 92 11.21 -1.74 -14.05
CA GLU A 92 10.55 -1.18 -15.23
C GLU A 92 9.92 -2.26 -16.11
N GLY A 93 10.59 -3.41 -16.29
CA GLY A 93 10.15 -4.44 -17.22
C GLY A 93 8.95 -5.26 -16.74
N PHE A 94 8.95 -5.69 -15.48
CA PHE A 94 7.97 -6.66 -14.99
C PHE A 94 7.02 -6.07 -13.95
N ILE A 95 7.58 -5.33 -13.00
CA ILE A 95 6.83 -4.86 -11.83
C ILE A 95 5.96 -3.67 -12.18
N ARG A 96 6.49 -2.69 -12.91
CA ARG A 96 5.75 -1.50 -13.33
C ARG A 96 4.49 -1.81 -14.13
N PRO A 97 4.52 -2.64 -15.19
CA PRO A 97 3.29 -2.99 -15.90
C PRO A 97 2.32 -3.81 -15.05
N ALA A 98 2.82 -4.65 -14.13
CA ALA A 98 1.98 -5.39 -13.20
C ALA A 98 1.24 -4.45 -12.22
N VAL A 99 1.94 -3.50 -11.62
CA VAL A 99 1.36 -2.51 -10.70
C VAL A 99 0.33 -1.64 -11.40
N VAL A 100 0.62 -1.16 -12.61
CA VAL A 100 -0.34 -0.37 -13.41
C VAL A 100 -1.59 -1.18 -13.69
N SER A 101 -1.45 -2.44 -14.11
CA SER A 101 -2.58 -3.33 -14.39
C SER A 101 -3.43 -3.62 -13.15
N ILE A 102 -2.79 -3.82 -11.99
CA ILE A 102 -3.48 -4.05 -10.72
C ILE A 102 -4.22 -2.79 -10.28
N LYS A 103 -3.57 -1.62 -10.35
CA LYS A 103 -4.18 -0.34 -9.99
C LYS A 103 -5.40 -0.06 -10.87
N GLN A 104 -5.29 -0.25 -12.18
CA GLN A 104 -6.42 -0.09 -13.10
C GLN A 104 -7.59 -1.01 -12.73
N LYS A 105 -7.31 -2.28 -12.39
CA LYS A 105 -8.35 -3.20 -11.93
C LYS A 105 -8.97 -2.77 -10.61
N LEU A 106 -8.17 -2.26 -9.67
CA LEU A 106 -8.65 -1.80 -8.36
C LEU A 106 -9.53 -0.56 -8.51
N ASP A 107 -9.10 0.41 -9.31
CA ASP A 107 -9.84 1.64 -9.56
C ASP A 107 -11.15 1.36 -10.30
N THR A 108 -11.15 0.42 -11.24
CA THR A 108 -12.36 0.08 -12.02
C THR A 108 -13.37 -0.75 -11.22
N ASN A 109 -12.90 -1.70 -10.40
CA ASN A 109 -13.79 -2.69 -9.78
C ASN A 109 -14.06 -2.41 -8.30
N VAL A 110 -13.07 -1.93 -7.55
CA VAL A 110 -13.14 -1.87 -6.08
C VAL A 110 -13.56 -0.48 -5.60
N LEU A 111 -12.97 0.58 -6.16
CA LEU A 111 -13.33 1.96 -5.77
C LEU A 111 -14.83 2.27 -5.87
N PRO A 112 -15.54 1.99 -6.99
CA PRO A 112 -16.96 2.32 -7.07
C PRO A 112 -17.83 1.53 -6.07
N ILE A 113 -17.41 0.30 -5.73
CA ILE A 113 -18.11 -0.52 -4.72
C ILE A 113 -17.92 0.09 -3.32
N ILE A 114 -16.71 0.53 -3.00
CA ILE A 114 -16.43 1.17 -1.71
C ILE A 114 -17.18 2.50 -1.60
N GLU A 115 -17.17 3.33 -2.65
CA GLU A 115 -17.89 4.61 -2.65
C GLU A 115 -19.39 4.41 -2.43
N THR A 116 -20.00 3.47 -3.15
CA THR A 116 -21.42 3.17 -3.00
C THR A 116 -21.76 2.59 -1.62
N LEU A 117 -20.88 1.76 -1.05
CA LEU A 117 -21.03 1.24 0.31
C LEU A 117 -20.89 2.35 1.37
N VAL A 118 -19.90 3.23 1.24
CA VAL A 118 -19.65 4.36 2.15
C VAL A 118 -20.84 5.32 2.15
N ILE A 119 -21.36 5.68 0.98
CA ILE A 119 -22.54 6.56 0.88
C ILE A 119 -23.78 5.90 1.50
N LYS A 120 -23.99 4.60 1.23
CA LYS A 120 -25.14 3.85 1.74
C LYS A 120 -25.10 3.64 3.26
N HIS A 121 -23.95 3.22 3.80
CA HIS A 121 -23.79 3.01 5.23
C HIS A 121 -23.67 4.34 5.99
N GLY A 122 -23.04 5.36 5.41
CA GLY A 122 -22.86 6.67 6.04
C GLY A 122 -24.21 7.33 6.35
N HIS A 123 -25.14 7.34 5.38
CA HIS A 123 -26.48 7.91 5.60
C HIS A 123 -27.30 7.11 6.63
N TRP A 124 -27.22 5.77 6.60
CA TRP A 124 -27.89 4.92 7.59
C TRP A 124 -27.30 5.08 9.00
N PHE A 125 -25.97 5.17 9.12
CA PHE A 125 -25.26 5.33 10.39
C PHE A 125 -25.53 6.70 11.01
N ASN A 126 -25.50 7.77 10.20
CA ASN A 126 -25.85 9.12 10.64
C ASN A 126 -27.29 9.16 11.18
N LYS A 127 -28.27 8.60 10.44
CA LYS A 127 -29.67 8.51 10.92
C LYS A 127 -29.82 7.71 12.22
N ARG A 128 -29.03 6.64 12.38
CA ARG A 128 -29.03 5.80 13.58
C ARG A 128 -28.42 6.53 14.78
N LEU A 129 -27.35 7.30 14.56
CA LEU A 129 -26.72 8.13 15.57
C LEU A 129 -27.64 9.25 16.02
N LEU A 130 -28.24 10.00 15.07
CA LEU A 130 -29.20 11.06 15.37
C LEU A 130 -30.36 10.56 16.24
N ALA A 131 -30.95 9.41 15.89
CA ALA A 131 -32.03 8.82 16.67
C ALA A 131 -31.61 8.43 18.10
N ARG A 132 -30.33 8.12 18.31
CA ARG A 132 -29.79 7.77 19.63
C ARG A 132 -29.39 9.00 20.43
N SER A 133 -28.85 10.03 19.78
CA SER A 133 -28.55 11.32 20.41
C SER A 133 -29.82 11.98 20.95
N ILE A 134 -30.92 11.95 20.18
CA ILE A 134 -32.24 12.50 20.60
C ILE A 134 -32.77 11.87 21.90
N GLN A 135 -32.43 10.60 22.17
CA GLN A 135 -32.87 9.94 23.41
C GLN A 135 -31.96 10.18 24.62
N LEU A 136 -30.73 10.66 24.41
CA LEU A 136 -29.73 10.79 25.47
C LEU A 136 -29.43 12.26 25.86
N SER A 137 -29.77 13.25 25.02
CA SER A 137 -29.39 14.66 25.22
C SER A 137 -30.36 15.49 26.07
N SER A 138 -29.81 16.48 26.77
CA SER A 138 -30.51 17.55 27.52
C SER A 138 -31.31 18.46 26.57
N GLU A 139 -32.38 19.13 27.04
CA GLU A 139 -33.23 20.04 26.21
C GLU A 139 -32.42 21.13 25.50
N GLU A 140 -31.35 21.65 26.13
CA GLU A 140 -30.47 22.67 25.53
C GLU A 140 -29.70 22.15 24.30
N GLU A 141 -29.18 20.91 24.35
CA GLU A 141 -28.45 20.32 23.23
C GLU A 141 -29.38 19.95 22.06
N LEU A 142 -30.66 19.68 22.35
CA LEU A 142 -31.67 19.37 21.35
C LEU A 142 -32.04 20.63 20.54
N LEU A 143 -32.13 21.79 21.22
CA LEU A 143 -32.33 23.09 20.56
C LEU A 143 -31.13 23.50 19.70
N GLU A 144 -29.90 23.23 20.15
CA GLU A 144 -28.70 23.51 19.36
C GLU A 144 -28.63 22.63 18.09
N LEU A 145 -28.99 21.34 18.22
CA LEU A 145 -29.03 20.40 17.12
C LEU A 145 -30.12 20.75 16.08
N GLU A 146 -31.30 21.18 16.53
CA GLU A 146 -32.37 21.64 15.63
C GLU A 146 -31.93 22.84 14.79
N ARG A 147 -31.28 23.82 15.45
CA ARG A 147 -30.77 25.02 14.78
C ARG A 147 -29.73 24.68 13.71
N ASP A 148 -28.80 23.78 14.03
CA ASP A 148 -27.75 23.34 13.11
C ASP A 148 -28.33 22.57 11.90
N LEU A 149 -29.36 21.73 12.14
CA LEU A 149 -30.08 21.05 11.06
C LEU A 149 -30.83 22.03 10.15
N GLN A 150 -31.49 23.05 10.70
CA GLN A 150 -32.15 24.08 9.89
C GLN A 150 -31.15 24.87 9.05
N GLU A 151 -29.98 25.20 9.60
CA GLU A 151 -28.93 25.91 8.88
C GLU A 151 -28.40 25.06 7.70
N LYS A 152 -28.12 23.77 7.93
CA LYS A 152 -27.71 22.84 6.85
C LYS A 152 -28.79 22.64 5.78
N LEU A 153 -30.06 22.58 6.17
CA LEU A 153 -31.18 22.49 5.23
C LEU A 153 -31.27 23.72 4.32
N THR A 154 -31.11 24.91 4.91
CA THR A 154 -31.13 26.17 4.18
C THR A 154 -29.97 26.24 3.19
N GLN A 155 -28.76 25.85 3.62
CA GLN A 155 -27.58 25.78 2.77
C GLN A 155 -27.77 24.83 1.57
N VAL A 156 -28.34 23.64 1.79
CA VAL A 156 -28.62 22.68 0.71
C VAL A 156 -29.67 23.22 -0.26
N HIS A 157 -30.70 23.90 0.25
CA HIS A 157 -31.72 24.52 -0.59
C HIS A 157 -31.14 25.60 -1.51
N ASP A 158 -30.26 26.45 -0.98
CA ASP A 158 -29.57 27.49 -1.73
C ASP A 158 -28.67 26.89 -2.83
N GLU A 159 -27.92 25.82 -2.53
CA GLU A 159 -27.11 25.13 -3.55
C GLU A 159 -27.95 24.50 -4.66
N ILE A 160 -29.12 23.93 -4.34
CA ILE A 160 -30.04 23.38 -5.34
C ILE A 160 -30.58 24.49 -6.25
N CYS A 161 -31.00 25.61 -5.66
CA CYS A 161 -31.51 26.76 -6.39
C CYS A 161 -30.43 27.35 -7.33
N ALA A 162 -29.18 27.43 -6.84
CA ALA A 162 -28.04 27.89 -7.62
C ALA A 162 -27.65 26.95 -8.78
N ARG A 163 -27.93 25.64 -8.68
CA ARG A 163 -27.69 24.68 -9.78
C ARG A 163 -28.84 24.62 -10.80
N GLN A 164 -30.01 25.17 -10.49
CA GLN A 164 -31.18 25.19 -11.39
C GLN A 164 -31.26 26.44 -12.29
N HIS A 165 -30.46 27.47 -12.01
CA HIS A 165 -30.29 28.68 -12.84
C HIS A 165 -29.00 28.63 -13.66
#